data_AF-A0A2D7ITK0-F1
#
_entry.id   AF-A0A2D7ITK0-F1
#
_cell.length_a   1.000
_cell.length_b   1.000
_cell.length_c   1.000
_cell.angle_alpha   90.00
_cell.angle_beta   90.00
_cell.angle_gamma   90.00
#
_symmetry.space_group_name_H-M   'P 1'
#
loop_
_entity.id
_entity.type
_entity.pdbx_description
1 polymer ?
#
loop_
_entity_poly.entity_id
_entity_poly.type
_entity_poly.pdbx_seq_one_letter_code
_entity_poly.pdbx_strand_id
1 'polypeptide(L)'
;MASDSLWQKDLLTVCPWMDRYLSNSTLLPLDNALLNSKRRSESIRRAEAGNIEWNRWAREMTRLRVAHPDSKAIQFAATTDWQAASFTETVDLAGCLFPGSIQADDAIFFSEAFFTGIEVYGDFNLRNAQFSDRGLWLDQAKIYGSLRLNRAFLGGRVELRSSVIARTADFAESRFAGDLWATHMRFMGPTDVSYCRFRKDAVFHSSWFEARADFTESEFKSAAGFEKCRFDNIANFEGCHFHQKVWMNGAHFHDAARIGSARFRDEIKLDGVRFDDAKASDEIDILQDVQRANGISTV
;
A
#
# COMPACT_ATOMS: atom_id res chain seq x y z
N MET A 1 -25.78 26.79 29.79
CA MET A 1 -26.24 25.82 28.76
C MET A 1 -25.45 26.13 27.51
N ALA A 2 -24.25 25.54 27.41
CA ALA A 2 -23.34 25.80 26.31
C ALA A 2 -23.94 25.19 25.04
N SER A 3 -23.76 25.85 23.89
CA SER A 3 -24.16 25.32 22.60
C SER A 3 -23.62 23.89 22.45
N ASP A 4 -24.50 22.90 22.42
CA ASP A 4 -24.22 21.65 21.71
C ASP A 4 -23.98 22.08 20.26
N SER A 5 -22.71 22.33 19.99
CA SER A 5 -22.23 22.93 18.75
C SER A 5 -22.77 22.13 17.58
N LEU A 6 -23.33 22.81 16.57
CA LEU A 6 -24.09 22.24 15.45
C LEU A 6 -23.45 20.96 14.84
N TRP A 7 -22.12 20.88 14.84
CA TRP A 7 -21.36 19.72 14.37
C TRP A 7 -21.58 18.43 15.17
N GLN A 8 -21.91 18.50 16.46
CA GLN A 8 -22.19 17.32 17.28
C GLN A 8 -23.47 16.64 16.80
N LYS A 9 -24.51 17.42 16.52
CA LYS A 9 -25.77 16.90 15.98
C LYS A 9 -25.54 16.26 14.61
N ASP A 10 -24.75 16.91 13.76
CA ASP A 10 -24.36 16.36 12.46
C ASP A 10 -23.55 15.05 12.63
N LEU A 11 -22.58 15.03 13.56
CA LEU A 11 -21.79 13.83 13.88
C LEU A 11 -22.66 12.69 14.39
N LEU A 12 -23.59 12.96 15.30
CA LEU A 12 -24.51 11.95 15.85
C LEU A 12 -25.54 11.48 14.81
N THR A 13 -25.80 12.25 13.77
CA THR A 13 -26.63 11.81 12.64
C THR A 13 -25.91 10.72 11.82
N VAL A 14 -24.59 10.86 11.61
CA VAL A 14 -23.80 9.91 10.80
C VAL A 14 -23.13 8.81 11.63
N CYS A 15 -22.90 9.05 12.92
CA CYS A 15 -22.33 8.13 13.90
C CYS A 15 -23.18 8.07 15.19
N PRO A 16 -24.45 7.60 15.13
CA PRO A 16 -25.35 7.61 16.30
C PRO A 16 -24.81 6.84 17.51
N TRP A 17 -23.98 5.82 17.27
CA TRP A 17 -23.36 5.01 18.30
C TRP A 17 -22.45 5.82 19.25
N MET A 18 -22.02 7.02 18.84
CA MET A 18 -21.16 7.90 19.63
C MET A 18 -21.89 8.67 20.74
N ASP A 19 -23.23 8.72 20.72
CA ASP A 19 -24.03 9.51 21.67
C ASP A 19 -23.67 9.24 23.13
N ARG A 20 -23.47 7.96 23.48
CA ARG A 20 -23.10 7.53 24.84
C ARG A 20 -21.64 7.78 25.20
N TYR A 21 -20.82 8.24 24.26
CA TYR A 21 -19.37 8.43 24.42
C TYR A 21 -18.95 9.90 24.24
N LEU A 22 -19.90 10.79 24.00
CA LEU A 22 -19.66 12.22 23.87
C LEU A 22 -20.25 12.95 25.07
N SER A 23 -19.43 13.79 25.70
CA SER A 23 -19.88 14.73 26.75
C SER A 23 -19.17 16.05 26.55
N ASN A 24 -19.94 17.15 26.46
CA ASN A 24 -19.41 18.50 26.26
C ASN A 24 -18.35 18.58 25.15
N SER A 25 -18.66 18.09 23.95
CA SER A 25 -17.75 18.07 22.78
C SER A 25 -16.50 17.20 22.92
N THR A 26 -16.38 16.45 24.01
CA THR A 26 -15.18 15.66 24.32
C THR A 26 -15.55 14.19 24.37
N LEU A 27 -14.67 13.35 23.82
CA LEU A 27 -14.79 11.91 24.01
C LEU A 27 -14.61 11.60 25.50
N LEU A 28 -15.58 10.89 26.08
CA LEU A 28 -15.52 10.48 27.47
C LEU A 28 -14.28 9.59 27.69
N PRO A 29 -13.54 9.77 28.80
CA PRO A 29 -12.33 9.00 29.10
C PRO A 29 -12.59 7.54 29.50
N LEU A 30 -13.84 7.05 29.42
CA LEU A 30 -14.21 5.70 29.85
C LEU A 30 -13.63 4.66 28.89
N ASP A 31 -12.77 3.82 29.46
CA ASP A 31 -12.11 2.65 28.91
C ASP A 31 -11.99 2.64 27.38
N ASN A 32 -10.87 3.21 26.87
CA ASN A 32 -10.54 3.27 25.44
C ASN A 32 -10.84 1.96 24.71
N ALA A 33 -10.74 0.81 25.40
CA ALA A 33 -11.09 -0.50 24.87
C ALA A 33 -12.55 -0.61 24.38
N LEU A 34 -13.54 -0.16 25.18
CA LEU A 34 -14.95 -0.27 24.79
C LEU A 34 -15.28 0.66 23.62
N LEU A 35 -14.78 1.89 23.67
CA LEU A 35 -14.97 2.87 22.61
C LEU A 35 -14.32 2.42 21.28
N ASN A 36 -13.09 1.92 21.34
CA ASN A 36 -12.38 1.35 20.19
C ASN A 36 -13.12 0.12 19.64
N SER A 37 -13.54 -0.80 20.53
CA SER A 37 -14.33 -1.97 20.17
C SER A 37 -15.62 -1.57 19.43
N LYS A 38 -16.31 -0.52 19.90
CA LYS A 38 -17.53 -0.04 19.26
C LYS A 38 -17.27 0.58 17.89
N ARG A 39 -16.23 1.42 17.75
CA ARG A 39 -15.79 1.95 16.45
C ARG A 39 -15.47 0.82 15.48
N ARG A 40 -14.75 -0.20 15.95
CA ARG A 40 -14.39 -1.38 15.17
C ARG A 40 -15.63 -2.09 14.65
N SER A 41 -16.55 -2.51 15.53
CA SER A 41 -17.79 -3.19 15.14
C SER A 41 -18.62 -2.37 14.15
N GLU A 42 -18.76 -1.05 14.36
CA GLU A 42 -19.53 -0.20 13.44
C GLU A 42 -18.83 0.01 12.10
N SER A 43 -17.50 0.01 12.05
CA SER A 43 -16.76 0.11 10.80
C SER A 43 -16.77 -1.19 9.98
N ILE A 44 -16.77 -2.35 10.64
CA ILE A 44 -16.96 -3.66 9.99
C ILE A 44 -18.37 -3.75 9.42
N ARG A 45 -19.40 -3.46 10.23
CA ARG A 45 -20.80 -3.47 9.78
C ARG A 45 -21.04 -2.58 8.56
N ARG A 46 -20.38 -1.40 8.52
CA ARG A 46 -20.46 -0.49 7.37
C ARG A 46 -19.78 -1.04 6.13
N ALA A 47 -18.66 -1.74 6.28
CA ALA A 47 -17.97 -2.38 5.16
C ALA A 47 -18.83 -3.50 4.56
N GLU A 48 -19.43 -4.33 5.41
CA GLU A 48 -20.34 -5.42 5.01
C GLU A 48 -21.63 -4.94 4.35
N ALA A 49 -22.07 -3.70 4.64
CA ALA A 49 -23.21 -3.08 3.97
C ALA A 49 -22.91 -2.62 2.53
N GLY A 50 -21.63 -2.64 2.12
CA GLY A 50 -21.18 -2.32 0.77
C GLY A 50 -20.98 -0.83 0.50
N ASN A 51 -20.50 -0.56 -0.72
CA ASN A 51 -19.99 0.75 -1.14
C ASN A 51 -21.01 1.92 -1.06
N ILE A 52 -22.31 1.69 -1.30
CA ILE A 52 -23.35 2.73 -1.28
C ILE A 52 -23.51 3.30 0.14
N GLU A 53 -23.72 2.43 1.11
CA GLU A 53 -23.91 2.83 2.51
C GLU A 53 -22.61 3.38 3.09
N TRP A 54 -21.47 2.79 2.72
CA TRP A 54 -20.15 3.34 3.06
C TRP A 54 -20.00 4.79 2.59
N ASN A 55 -20.26 5.06 1.30
CA ASN A 55 -20.07 6.38 0.72
C ASN A 55 -21.07 7.42 1.25
N ARG A 56 -22.29 7.02 1.66
CA ARG A 56 -23.21 7.95 2.35
C ARG A 56 -22.58 8.47 3.64
N TRP A 57 -22.04 7.58 4.47
CA TRP A 57 -21.32 7.95 5.69
C TRP A 57 -20.05 8.75 5.38
N ALA A 58 -19.25 8.29 4.41
CA ALA A 58 -17.94 8.84 4.15
C ALA A 58 -18.00 10.30 3.68
N ARG A 59 -18.97 10.65 2.82
CA ARG A 59 -19.13 12.04 2.33
C ARG A 59 -19.39 13.02 3.47
N GLU A 60 -20.31 12.68 4.38
CA GLU A 60 -20.64 13.53 5.52
C GLU A 60 -19.49 13.60 6.53
N MET A 61 -18.83 12.48 6.80
CA MET A 61 -17.65 12.47 7.67
C MET A 61 -16.49 13.28 7.10
N THR A 62 -16.27 13.24 5.79
CA THR A 62 -15.28 14.08 5.12
C THR A 62 -15.64 15.57 5.25
N ARG A 63 -16.92 15.95 5.06
CA ARG A 63 -17.39 17.32 5.27
C ARG A 63 -17.12 17.80 6.70
N LEU A 64 -17.47 16.97 7.70
CA LEU A 64 -17.25 17.27 9.11
C LEU A 64 -15.76 17.43 9.44
N ARG A 65 -14.91 16.55 8.91
CA ARG A 65 -13.46 16.59 9.16
C ARG A 65 -12.82 17.83 8.54
N VAL A 66 -13.25 18.25 7.36
CA VAL A 66 -12.77 19.49 6.73
C VAL A 66 -13.22 20.72 7.51
N ALA A 67 -14.47 20.75 7.98
CA ALA A 67 -15.01 21.87 8.75
C ALA A 67 -14.42 21.98 10.17
N HIS A 68 -14.00 20.85 10.75
CA HIS A 68 -13.55 20.77 12.14
C HIS A 68 -12.27 19.93 12.28
N PRO A 69 -11.15 20.37 11.67
CA PRO A 69 -9.92 19.59 11.58
C PRO A 69 -9.33 19.22 12.95
N ASP A 70 -9.53 20.05 13.99
CA ASP A 70 -8.98 19.84 15.32
C ASP A 70 -9.86 18.99 16.25
N SER A 71 -11.06 18.59 15.80
CA SER A 71 -11.98 17.81 16.62
C SER A 71 -11.52 16.36 16.76
N LYS A 72 -11.02 16.00 17.94
CA LYS A 72 -10.62 14.62 18.28
C LYS A 72 -11.78 13.63 18.11
N ALA A 73 -13.01 14.03 18.42
CA ALA A 73 -14.19 13.19 18.24
C ALA A 73 -14.44 12.86 16.75
N ILE A 74 -14.36 13.87 15.87
CA ILE A 74 -14.54 13.68 14.43
C ILE A 74 -13.39 12.86 13.84
N GLN A 75 -12.13 13.16 14.20
CA GLN A 75 -10.97 12.38 13.78
C GLN A 75 -11.08 10.92 14.21
N PHE A 76 -11.50 10.68 15.46
CA PHE A 76 -11.72 9.34 15.99
C PHE A 76 -12.77 8.58 15.18
N ALA A 77 -13.91 9.21 14.91
CA ALA A 77 -15.03 8.62 14.17
C ALA A 77 -14.70 8.37 12.69
N ALA A 78 -13.88 9.22 12.09
CA ALA A 78 -13.46 9.13 10.68
C ALA A 78 -12.47 7.98 10.43
N THR A 79 -11.79 7.52 11.47
CA THR A 79 -10.84 6.40 11.38
C THR A 79 -11.61 5.09 11.21
N THR A 80 -11.24 4.31 10.21
CA THR A 80 -11.75 2.95 10.00
C THR A 80 -10.93 1.97 10.82
N ASP A 81 -11.58 1.04 11.51
CA ASP A 81 -10.92 0.13 12.45
C ASP A 81 -11.36 -1.32 12.20
N TRP A 82 -10.55 -2.03 11.44
CA TRP A 82 -10.65 -3.44 11.11
C TRP A 82 -9.49 -4.25 11.69
N GLN A 83 -8.79 -3.72 12.71
CA GLN A 83 -7.67 -4.39 13.35
C GLN A 83 -8.05 -5.83 13.71
N ALA A 84 -7.32 -6.83 13.23
CA ALA A 84 -7.59 -8.25 13.48
C ALA A 84 -9.01 -8.71 13.11
N ALA A 85 -9.72 -8.01 12.22
CA ALA A 85 -11.04 -8.44 11.72
C ALA A 85 -10.90 -9.63 10.78
N SER A 86 -11.96 -10.44 10.67
CA SER A 86 -12.02 -11.54 9.71
C SER A 86 -13.22 -11.31 8.79
N PHE A 87 -12.96 -11.07 7.52
CA PHE A 87 -13.97 -10.91 6.48
C PHE A 87 -14.09 -12.22 5.71
N THR A 88 -15.20 -12.93 5.93
CA THR A 88 -15.48 -14.22 5.26
C THR A 88 -16.03 -14.03 3.85
N GLU A 89 -16.81 -12.97 3.66
CA GLU A 89 -17.42 -12.60 2.39
C GLU A 89 -16.57 -11.54 1.66
N THR A 90 -16.90 -11.30 0.40
CA THR A 90 -16.28 -10.24 -0.41
C THR A 90 -16.49 -8.87 0.23
N VAL A 91 -15.42 -8.10 0.36
CA VAL A 91 -15.47 -6.69 0.77
C VAL A 91 -15.39 -5.84 -0.50
N ASP A 92 -16.53 -5.33 -0.95
CA ASP A 92 -16.59 -4.42 -2.10
C ASP A 92 -16.79 -2.97 -1.64
N LEU A 93 -15.67 -2.24 -1.64
CA LEU A 93 -15.60 -0.81 -1.36
C LEU A 93 -14.93 -0.07 -2.53
N ALA A 94 -15.10 -0.57 -3.75
CA ALA A 94 -14.60 0.13 -4.94
C ALA A 94 -15.25 1.52 -5.06
N GLY A 95 -14.43 2.53 -5.37
CA GLY A 95 -14.83 3.93 -5.47
C GLY A 95 -15.22 4.58 -4.13
N CYS A 96 -14.87 3.97 -3.00
CA CYS A 96 -15.17 4.53 -1.69
C CYS A 96 -14.18 5.59 -1.22
N LEU A 97 -14.71 6.60 -0.52
CA LEU A 97 -13.89 7.54 0.26
C LEU A 97 -13.65 6.97 1.66
N PHE A 98 -12.43 7.10 2.16
CA PHE A 98 -12.07 6.83 3.55
C PHE A 98 -11.70 8.15 4.21
N PRO A 99 -12.59 8.73 5.03
CA PRO A 99 -12.42 10.05 5.62
C PRO A 99 -11.28 10.16 6.63
N GLY A 100 -10.52 9.09 6.88
CA GLY A 100 -9.41 8.98 7.81
C GLY A 100 -8.60 7.74 7.49
N SER A 101 -7.63 7.41 8.35
CA SER A 101 -6.82 6.20 8.18
C SER A 101 -7.66 4.93 8.32
N ILE A 102 -7.21 3.87 7.66
CA ILE A 102 -7.72 2.50 7.77
C ILE A 102 -6.73 1.72 8.62
N GLN A 103 -7.18 1.25 9.79
CA GLN A 103 -6.42 0.34 10.65
C GLN A 103 -6.92 -1.07 10.38
N ALA A 104 -6.16 -1.89 9.66
CA ALA A 104 -6.50 -3.26 9.30
C ALA A 104 -5.29 -4.19 9.46
N ASP A 105 -4.39 -3.88 10.40
CA ASP A 105 -3.31 -4.79 10.75
C ASP A 105 -3.90 -6.08 11.32
N ASP A 106 -3.24 -7.19 11.04
CA ASP A 106 -3.65 -8.56 11.41
C ASP A 106 -5.04 -8.97 10.86
N ALA A 107 -5.66 -8.17 9.99
CA ALA A 107 -6.94 -8.52 9.39
C ALA A 107 -6.81 -9.70 8.43
N ILE A 108 -7.86 -10.50 8.32
CA ILE A 108 -7.94 -11.69 7.47
C ILE A 108 -9.08 -11.51 6.48
N PHE A 109 -8.76 -11.64 5.19
CA PHE A 109 -9.72 -11.60 4.09
C PHE A 109 -9.75 -12.98 3.43
N PHE A 110 -10.87 -13.69 3.59
CA PHE A 110 -11.08 -15.00 2.98
C PHE A 110 -11.55 -14.91 1.52
N SER A 111 -12.24 -13.82 1.19
CA SER A 111 -12.77 -13.54 -0.15
C SER A 111 -12.05 -12.35 -0.81
N GLU A 112 -12.49 -11.97 -1.99
CA GLU A 112 -12.02 -10.80 -2.72
C GLU A 112 -12.15 -9.51 -1.88
N ALA A 113 -11.12 -8.66 -1.92
CA ALA A 113 -11.13 -7.34 -1.31
C ALA A 113 -10.97 -6.26 -2.39
N PHE A 114 -12.09 -5.65 -2.79
CA PHE A 114 -12.13 -4.63 -3.83
C PHE A 114 -12.05 -3.23 -3.22
N PHE A 115 -10.92 -2.57 -3.50
CA PHE A 115 -10.58 -1.20 -3.14
C PHE A 115 -10.13 -0.41 -4.37
N THR A 116 -10.59 -0.79 -5.57
CA THR A 116 -10.30 -0.04 -6.80
C THR A 116 -10.84 1.38 -6.69
N GLY A 117 -10.04 2.38 -7.03
CA GLY A 117 -10.47 3.78 -7.08
C GLY A 117 -10.77 4.42 -5.72
N ILE A 118 -10.32 3.82 -4.61
CA ILE A 118 -10.54 4.40 -3.29
C ILE A 118 -9.70 5.67 -3.07
N GLU A 119 -10.19 6.57 -2.22
CA GLU A 119 -9.40 7.69 -1.72
C GLU A 119 -9.27 7.61 -0.19
N VAL A 120 -8.04 7.43 0.31
CA VAL A 120 -7.74 7.35 1.74
C VAL A 120 -7.11 8.63 2.22
N TYR A 121 -7.84 9.43 3.00
CA TYR A 121 -7.37 10.69 3.59
C TYR A 121 -6.52 10.44 4.86
N GLY A 122 -5.61 9.47 4.78
CA GLY A 122 -4.80 8.97 5.88
C GLY A 122 -3.97 7.76 5.44
N ASP A 123 -3.50 7.00 6.41
CA ASP A 123 -2.75 5.77 6.16
C ASP A 123 -3.69 4.59 5.88
N PHE A 124 -3.26 3.63 5.06
CA PHE A 124 -3.86 2.31 4.94
C PHE A 124 -2.90 1.27 5.54
N ASN A 125 -3.22 0.82 6.76
CA ASN A 125 -2.41 -0.12 7.52
C ASN A 125 -2.97 -1.54 7.39
N LEU A 126 -2.17 -2.45 6.86
CA LEU A 126 -2.43 -3.87 6.58
C LEU A 126 -1.25 -4.75 7.03
N ARG A 127 -0.56 -4.34 8.09
CA ARG A 127 0.63 -5.05 8.61
C ARG A 127 0.21 -6.43 9.10
N ASN A 128 0.96 -7.45 8.75
CA ASN A 128 0.60 -8.86 9.01
C ASN A 128 -0.78 -9.29 8.49
N ALA A 129 -1.45 -8.50 7.62
CA ALA A 129 -2.75 -8.88 7.09
C ALA A 129 -2.61 -10.13 6.22
N GLN A 130 -3.67 -10.94 6.19
CA GLN A 130 -3.72 -12.18 5.43
C GLN A 130 -4.85 -12.12 4.42
N PHE A 131 -4.50 -12.22 3.15
CA PHE A 131 -5.44 -12.39 2.06
C PHE A 131 -5.34 -13.84 1.60
N SER A 132 -6.47 -14.51 1.49
CA SER A 132 -6.54 -15.85 0.90
C SER A 132 -6.27 -15.78 -0.61
N ASP A 133 -6.60 -16.83 -1.36
CA ASP A 133 -6.24 -16.96 -2.78
C ASP A 133 -7.05 -16.07 -3.74
N ARG A 134 -8.02 -15.31 -3.22
CA ARG A 134 -8.94 -14.48 -4.02
C ARG A 134 -8.33 -13.16 -4.46
N GLY A 135 -7.59 -12.45 -3.61
CA GLY A 135 -6.78 -11.28 -3.98
C GLY A 135 -7.23 -9.94 -3.40
N LEU A 136 -6.45 -8.90 -3.72
CA LEU A 136 -6.57 -7.53 -3.27
C LEU A 136 -6.50 -6.58 -4.48
N TRP A 137 -7.55 -5.80 -4.70
CA TRP A 137 -7.61 -4.84 -5.81
C TRP A 137 -7.54 -3.42 -5.28
N LEU A 138 -6.47 -2.73 -5.63
CA LEU A 138 -6.16 -1.34 -5.29
C LEU A 138 -5.86 -0.52 -6.55
N ASP A 139 -6.27 -0.97 -7.74
CA ASP A 139 -6.11 -0.20 -8.98
C ASP A 139 -6.72 1.20 -8.83
N GLN A 140 -6.05 2.23 -9.33
CA GLN A 140 -6.48 3.63 -9.27
C GLN A 140 -6.72 4.19 -7.85
N ALA A 141 -6.22 3.51 -6.82
CA ALA A 141 -6.32 4.00 -5.45
C ALA A 141 -5.45 5.25 -5.23
N LYS A 142 -5.94 6.19 -4.43
CA LYS A 142 -5.18 7.35 -3.95
C LYS A 142 -5.06 7.27 -2.43
N ILE A 143 -3.86 7.04 -1.94
CA ILE A 143 -3.58 6.98 -0.51
C ILE A 143 -2.74 8.20 -0.17
N TYR A 144 -3.37 9.19 0.48
CA TYR A 144 -2.72 10.46 0.85
C TYR A 144 -1.74 10.31 2.03
N GLY A 145 -1.85 9.20 2.78
CA GLY A 145 -0.86 8.75 3.74
C GLY A 145 0.03 7.64 3.19
N SER A 146 0.37 6.72 4.08
CA SER A 146 1.22 5.56 3.81
C SER A 146 0.37 4.33 3.50
N LEU A 147 0.87 3.44 2.65
CA LEU A 147 0.36 2.07 2.49
C LEU A 147 1.32 1.12 3.20
N ARG A 148 0.85 0.37 4.20
CA ARG A 148 1.68 -0.57 4.97
C ARG A 148 1.14 -1.98 4.82
N LEU A 149 1.89 -2.81 4.12
CA LEU A 149 1.68 -4.24 3.88
C LEU A 149 2.84 -5.08 4.42
N ASN A 150 3.72 -4.50 5.24
CA ASN A 150 4.88 -5.23 5.76
C ASN A 150 4.44 -6.46 6.57
N ARG A 151 5.12 -7.58 6.32
CA ARG A 151 4.81 -8.93 6.84
C ARG A 151 3.43 -9.48 6.44
N ALA A 152 2.72 -8.87 5.51
CA ALA A 152 1.45 -9.40 5.01
C ALA A 152 1.65 -10.69 4.20
N PHE A 153 0.63 -11.54 4.19
CA PHE A 153 0.53 -12.68 3.28
C PHE A 153 -0.56 -12.44 2.24
N LEU A 154 -0.18 -12.45 0.96
CA LEU A 154 -1.03 -12.16 -0.18
C LEU A 154 -1.21 -13.44 -0.99
N GLY A 155 -2.21 -14.24 -0.64
CA GLY A 155 -2.49 -15.54 -1.25
C GLY A 155 -2.90 -15.45 -2.72
N GLY A 156 -3.71 -14.45 -3.04
CA GLY A 156 -4.22 -14.15 -4.38
C GLY A 156 -3.43 -13.06 -5.09
N ARG A 157 -4.01 -12.54 -6.19
CA ARG A 157 -3.43 -11.42 -6.94
C ARG A 157 -3.47 -10.12 -6.14
N VAL A 158 -2.50 -9.26 -6.39
CA VAL A 158 -2.48 -7.88 -5.88
C VAL A 158 -2.41 -6.94 -7.06
N GLU A 159 -3.46 -6.14 -7.24
CA GLU A 159 -3.60 -5.20 -8.34
C GLU A 159 -3.45 -3.77 -7.82
N LEU A 160 -2.47 -3.02 -8.33
CA LEU A 160 -2.11 -1.67 -7.86
C LEU A 160 -1.96 -0.70 -9.05
N ARG A 161 -2.58 -0.98 -10.21
CA ARG A 161 -2.27 -0.22 -11.42
C ARG A 161 -2.76 1.22 -11.30
N SER A 162 -1.93 2.17 -11.75
CA SER A 162 -2.28 3.60 -11.79
C SER A 162 -2.64 4.20 -10.42
N SER A 163 -2.10 3.64 -9.33
CA SER A 163 -2.37 4.11 -7.98
C SER A 163 -1.28 5.07 -7.50
N VAL A 164 -1.61 5.90 -6.51
CA VAL A 164 -0.73 6.93 -5.95
C VAL A 164 -0.62 6.74 -4.45
N ILE A 165 0.61 6.61 -3.96
CA ILE A 165 0.93 6.58 -2.52
C ILE A 165 1.75 7.83 -2.19
N ALA A 166 1.17 8.74 -1.40
CA ALA A 166 1.76 10.05 -1.16
C ALA A 166 2.86 10.05 -0.10
N ARG A 167 2.86 9.06 0.81
CA ARG A 167 3.91 8.86 1.81
C ARG A 167 4.59 7.53 1.57
N THR A 168 4.93 6.80 2.64
CA THR A 168 5.66 5.54 2.54
C THR A 168 4.80 4.44 1.94
N ALA A 169 5.37 3.64 1.06
CA ALA A 169 4.82 2.35 0.66
C ALA A 169 5.71 1.25 1.25
N ASP A 170 5.24 0.56 2.29
CA ASP A 170 6.02 -0.40 3.06
C ASP A 170 5.45 -1.81 2.84
N PHE A 171 6.15 -2.61 2.04
CA PHE A 171 5.86 -4.01 1.75
C PHE A 171 6.86 -4.96 2.43
N ALA A 172 7.78 -4.46 3.25
CA ALA A 172 8.92 -5.24 3.74
C ALA A 172 8.51 -6.58 4.36
N GLU A 173 9.28 -7.64 4.09
CA GLU A 173 9.06 -9.00 4.60
C GLU A 173 7.71 -9.64 4.19
N SER A 174 6.97 -9.06 3.24
CA SER A 174 5.70 -9.62 2.79
C SER A 174 5.87 -10.78 1.79
N ARG A 175 4.83 -11.60 1.65
CA ARG A 175 4.82 -12.80 0.82
C ARG A 175 3.68 -12.76 -0.18
N PHE A 176 4.01 -12.70 -1.47
CA PHE A 176 3.06 -12.72 -2.57
C PHE A 176 3.03 -14.11 -3.20
N ALA A 177 1.96 -14.85 -2.95
CA ALA A 177 1.72 -16.16 -3.56
C ALA A 177 1.07 -16.04 -4.94
N GLY A 178 0.27 -14.99 -5.17
CA GLY A 178 -0.26 -14.59 -6.47
C GLY A 178 0.62 -13.57 -7.19
N ASP A 179 0.12 -13.07 -8.33
CA ASP A 179 0.78 -12.05 -9.15
C ASP A 179 0.70 -10.68 -8.46
N LEU A 180 1.73 -9.85 -8.59
CA LEU A 180 1.72 -8.44 -8.22
C LEU A 180 1.78 -7.57 -9.50
N TRP A 181 0.77 -6.73 -9.68
CA TRP A 181 0.72 -5.75 -10.76
C TRP A 181 0.69 -4.31 -10.23
N ALA A 182 1.88 -3.76 -9.99
CA ALA A 182 2.10 -2.39 -9.54
C ALA A 182 2.54 -1.50 -10.71
N THR A 183 1.83 -1.53 -11.84
CA THR A 183 2.19 -0.79 -13.06
C THR A 183 1.67 0.65 -13.03
N HIS A 184 2.41 1.61 -13.59
CA HIS A 184 2.01 3.02 -13.61
C HIS A 184 1.76 3.60 -12.22
N MET A 185 2.41 3.04 -11.19
CA MET A 185 2.34 3.56 -9.84
C MET A 185 3.10 4.88 -9.72
N ARG A 186 2.63 5.75 -8.84
CA ARG A 186 3.41 6.89 -8.36
C ARG A 186 3.65 6.74 -6.86
N PHE A 187 4.88 6.40 -6.50
CA PHE A 187 5.35 6.33 -5.13
C PHE A 187 6.08 7.64 -4.79
N MET A 188 5.39 8.53 -4.07
CA MET A 188 5.92 9.86 -3.76
C MET A 188 6.89 9.84 -2.56
N GLY A 189 6.70 8.90 -1.64
CA GLY A 189 7.58 8.67 -0.49
C GLY A 189 8.44 7.42 -0.63
N PRO A 190 9.24 7.10 0.40
CA PRO A 190 10.09 5.91 0.39
C PRO A 190 9.29 4.64 0.14
N THR A 191 9.81 3.76 -0.73
CA THR A 191 9.21 2.47 -1.03
C THR A 191 10.12 1.36 -0.54
N ASP A 192 9.64 0.60 0.43
CA ASP A 192 10.36 -0.54 1.01
C ASP A 192 9.69 -1.82 0.54
N VAL A 193 10.41 -2.60 -0.25
CA VAL A 193 10.06 -3.93 -0.76
C VAL A 193 11.10 -4.93 -0.28
N SER A 194 11.94 -4.60 0.70
CA SER A 194 13.02 -5.46 1.16
C SER A 194 12.52 -6.78 1.75
N TYR A 195 13.31 -7.84 1.59
CA TYR A 195 13.02 -9.18 2.10
C TYR A 195 11.66 -9.77 1.64
N CYS A 196 11.09 -9.25 0.54
CA CYS A 196 9.85 -9.77 -0.02
C CYS A 196 10.07 -11.10 -0.72
N ARG A 197 9.01 -11.92 -0.78
CA ARG A 197 9.01 -13.16 -1.58
C ARG A 197 7.87 -13.16 -2.57
N PHE A 198 8.20 -13.06 -3.85
CA PHE A 198 7.27 -13.12 -4.98
C PHE A 198 7.31 -14.51 -5.60
N ARG A 199 6.22 -15.28 -5.44
CA ARG A 199 6.12 -16.64 -5.98
C ARG A 199 5.78 -16.62 -7.48
N LYS A 200 4.95 -15.68 -7.90
CA LYS A 200 4.59 -15.44 -9.30
C LYS A 200 5.16 -14.10 -9.76
N ASP A 201 4.66 -13.59 -10.89
CA ASP A 201 5.20 -12.40 -11.52
C ASP A 201 5.01 -11.17 -10.63
N ALA A 202 6.05 -10.32 -10.56
CA ALA A 202 6.01 -9.06 -9.86
C ALA A 202 6.39 -7.94 -10.84
N VAL A 203 5.41 -7.12 -11.21
CA VAL A 203 5.52 -6.17 -12.32
C VAL A 203 5.29 -4.75 -11.83
N PHE A 204 6.32 -3.92 -11.94
CA PHE A 204 6.34 -2.50 -11.61
C PHE A 204 6.37 -1.60 -12.86
N HIS A 205 6.12 -2.16 -14.04
CA HIS A 205 6.19 -1.48 -15.34
C HIS A 205 5.68 -0.02 -15.33
N SER A 206 6.47 0.90 -15.90
CA SER A 206 6.16 2.33 -16.02
C SER A 206 5.85 3.04 -14.69
N SER A 207 6.32 2.52 -13.57
CA SER A 207 6.14 3.15 -12.25
C SER A 207 7.23 4.16 -11.94
N TRP A 208 6.87 5.16 -11.13
CA TRP A 208 7.74 6.25 -10.72
C TRP A 208 7.95 6.22 -9.21
N PHE A 209 9.21 6.04 -8.82
CA PHE A 209 9.71 6.12 -7.45
C PHE A 209 10.41 7.47 -7.27
N GLU A 210 9.73 8.42 -6.60
CA GLU A 210 10.25 9.78 -6.39
C GLU A 210 11.27 9.85 -5.24
N ALA A 211 11.19 8.92 -4.30
CA ALA A 211 12.13 8.77 -3.20
C ALA A 211 12.85 7.41 -3.29
N ARG A 212 13.66 7.09 -2.27
CA ARG A 212 14.39 5.82 -2.20
C ARG A 212 13.45 4.63 -2.42
N ALA A 213 13.84 3.72 -3.31
CA ALA A 213 13.20 2.44 -3.54
C ALA A 213 14.15 1.32 -3.11
N ASP A 214 13.73 0.51 -2.15
CA ASP A 214 14.55 -0.55 -1.56
C ASP A 214 13.93 -1.92 -1.81
N PHE A 215 14.61 -2.77 -2.57
CA PHE A 215 14.25 -4.15 -2.87
C PHE A 215 15.20 -5.15 -2.21
N THR A 216 16.12 -4.70 -1.35
CA THR A 216 17.23 -5.49 -0.79
C THR A 216 16.77 -6.88 -0.33
N GLU A 217 17.54 -7.91 -0.68
CA GLU A 217 17.33 -9.31 -0.26
C GLU A 217 15.95 -9.90 -0.62
N SER A 218 15.26 -9.30 -1.60
CA SER A 218 14.00 -9.84 -2.11
C SER A 218 14.21 -11.02 -3.05
N GLU A 219 13.26 -11.94 -3.05
CA GLU A 219 13.28 -13.13 -3.89
C GLU A 219 12.13 -13.11 -4.90
N PHE A 220 12.49 -13.16 -6.19
CA PHE A 220 11.58 -13.22 -7.32
C PHE A 220 11.68 -14.62 -7.95
N LYS A 221 10.71 -15.49 -7.62
CA LYS A 221 10.68 -16.88 -8.11
C LYS A 221 10.22 -16.98 -9.57
N SER A 222 9.40 -16.03 -10.00
CA SER A 222 8.97 -15.88 -11.39
C SER A 222 9.54 -14.59 -11.97
N ALA A 223 9.01 -14.14 -13.09
CA ALA A 223 9.55 -13.00 -13.80
C ALA A 223 9.32 -11.68 -13.03
N ALA A 224 10.30 -10.78 -13.14
CA ALA A 224 10.27 -9.46 -12.50
C ALA A 224 10.33 -8.36 -13.56
N GLY A 225 9.37 -7.44 -13.54
CA GLY A 225 9.27 -6.36 -14.52
C GLY A 225 9.50 -4.99 -13.89
N PHE A 226 10.45 -4.24 -14.44
CA PHE A 226 10.79 -2.85 -14.10
C PHE A 226 10.93 -1.99 -15.38
N GLU A 227 10.32 -2.42 -16.49
CA GLU A 227 10.46 -1.72 -17.76
C GLU A 227 9.90 -0.32 -17.65
N LYS A 228 10.64 0.65 -18.18
CA LYS A 228 10.28 2.08 -18.15
C LYS A 228 10.04 2.63 -16.74
N CYS A 229 10.51 1.96 -15.70
CA CYS A 229 10.50 2.53 -14.36
C CYS A 229 11.40 3.76 -14.29
N ARG A 230 10.99 4.74 -13.49
CA ARG A 230 11.77 5.93 -13.18
C ARG A 230 12.11 5.94 -11.70
N PHE A 231 13.39 6.00 -11.38
CA PHE A 231 13.91 6.12 -10.02
C PHE A 231 14.61 7.46 -9.88
N ASP A 232 13.98 8.40 -9.17
CA ASP A 232 14.55 9.76 -8.95
C ASP A 232 15.58 9.81 -7.82
N ASN A 233 15.63 8.75 -7.00
CA ASN A 233 16.58 8.60 -5.92
C ASN A 233 17.15 7.17 -5.92
N ILE A 234 17.91 6.83 -4.88
CA ILE A 234 18.59 5.54 -4.76
C ILE A 234 17.61 4.39 -4.96
N ALA A 235 17.92 3.52 -5.93
CA ALA A 235 17.26 2.25 -6.15
C ALA A 235 18.18 1.12 -5.68
N ASN A 236 17.78 0.40 -4.65
CA ASN A 236 18.59 -0.67 -4.07
C ASN A 236 18.02 -2.05 -4.38
N PHE A 237 18.80 -2.89 -5.05
CA PHE A 237 18.51 -4.28 -5.37
C PHE A 237 19.57 -5.23 -4.77
N GLU A 238 20.37 -4.76 -3.82
CA GLU A 238 21.43 -5.53 -3.19
C GLU A 238 20.91 -6.87 -2.64
N GLY A 239 21.60 -7.98 -2.94
CA GLY A 239 21.22 -9.32 -2.49
C GLY A 239 19.93 -9.90 -3.09
N CYS A 240 19.29 -9.23 -4.07
CA CYS A 240 18.09 -9.77 -4.71
C CYS A 240 18.35 -11.11 -5.41
N HIS A 241 17.37 -12.01 -5.38
CA HIS A 241 17.43 -13.31 -6.04
C HIS A 241 16.37 -13.41 -7.14
N PHE A 242 16.80 -13.31 -8.40
CA PHE A 242 15.94 -13.44 -9.58
C PHE A 242 16.10 -14.83 -10.19
N HIS A 243 15.06 -15.66 -10.09
CA HIS A 243 15.10 -17.05 -10.57
C HIS A 243 14.68 -17.19 -12.03
N GLN A 244 14.03 -16.18 -12.60
CA GLN A 244 13.55 -16.12 -13.98
C GLN A 244 13.90 -14.76 -14.59
N LYS A 245 13.40 -14.50 -15.80
CA LYS A 245 13.69 -13.28 -16.56
C LYS A 245 13.40 -12.00 -15.79
N VAL A 246 14.29 -11.03 -15.96
CA VAL A 246 14.14 -9.67 -15.44
C VAL A 246 14.07 -8.70 -16.60
N TRP A 247 13.02 -7.89 -16.65
CA TRP A 247 12.89 -6.86 -17.68
C TRP A 247 13.11 -5.48 -17.07
N MET A 248 14.13 -4.77 -17.52
CA MET A 248 14.40 -3.37 -17.13
C MET A 248 14.47 -2.44 -18.35
N ASN A 249 13.97 -2.89 -19.51
CA ASN A 249 14.07 -2.12 -20.76
C ASN A 249 13.53 -0.70 -20.58
N GLY A 250 14.33 0.29 -20.95
CA GLY A 250 13.98 1.71 -20.81
C GLY A 250 13.88 2.24 -19.39
N ALA A 251 14.30 1.50 -18.37
CA ALA A 251 14.36 2.01 -17.00
C ALA A 251 15.37 3.17 -16.89
N HIS A 252 15.07 4.15 -16.04
CA HIS A 252 15.90 5.34 -15.86
C HIS A 252 16.20 5.54 -14.37
N PHE A 253 17.49 5.51 -14.04
CA PHE A 253 18.04 5.77 -12.72
C PHE A 253 18.68 7.16 -12.70
N HIS A 254 18.08 8.10 -11.98
CA HIS A 254 18.61 9.46 -11.85
C HIS A 254 19.68 9.57 -10.76
N ASP A 255 19.69 8.64 -9.80
CA ASP A 255 20.64 8.52 -8.68
C ASP A 255 21.17 7.07 -8.65
N ALA A 256 21.93 6.71 -7.60
CA ALA A 256 22.59 5.41 -7.47
C ALA A 256 21.65 4.20 -7.64
N ALA A 257 22.07 3.25 -8.48
CA ALA A 257 21.41 1.96 -8.66
C ALA A 257 22.31 0.85 -8.10
N ARG A 258 22.00 0.38 -6.88
CA ARG A 258 22.79 -0.65 -6.19
C ARG A 258 22.30 -2.02 -6.58
N ILE A 259 23.17 -2.87 -7.12
CA ILE A 259 22.82 -4.27 -7.47
C ILE A 259 23.73 -5.30 -6.80
N GLY A 260 24.66 -4.86 -5.94
CA GLY A 260 25.69 -5.71 -5.34
C GLY A 260 25.13 -7.02 -4.77
N SER A 261 25.81 -8.13 -4.96
CA SER A 261 25.38 -9.47 -4.51
C SER A 261 24.04 -10.00 -5.07
N ALA A 262 23.35 -9.26 -5.95
CA ALA A 262 22.16 -9.79 -6.62
C ALA A 262 22.53 -10.99 -7.51
N ARG A 263 21.61 -11.94 -7.63
CA ARG A 263 21.80 -13.17 -8.42
C ARG A 263 20.71 -13.28 -9.48
N PHE A 264 21.15 -13.50 -10.72
CA PHE A 264 20.28 -13.73 -11.87
C PHE A 264 20.50 -15.15 -12.37
N ARG A 265 19.43 -15.96 -12.43
CA ARG A 265 19.49 -17.35 -12.94
C ARG A 265 19.08 -17.48 -14.40
N ASP A 266 18.52 -16.42 -14.97
CA ASP A 266 18.06 -16.34 -16.35
C ASP A 266 18.35 -14.92 -16.87
N GLU A 267 17.92 -14.65 -18.10
CA GLU A 267 18.19 -13.42 -18.83
C GLU A 267 17.65 -12.16 -18.14
N ILE A 268 18.46 -11.10 -18.19
CA ILE A 268 18.03 -9.73 -17.90
C ILE A 268 18.06 -8.89 -19.18
N LYS A 269 16.97 -8.17 -19.41
CA LYS A 269 16.81 -7.29 -20.57
C LYS A 269 17.02 -5.84 -20.16
N LEU A 270 18.07 -5.21 -20.70
CA LEU A 270 18.55 -3.87 -20.34
C LEU A 270 18.45 -2.87 -21.51
N ASP A 271 17.69 -3.19 -22.57
CA ASP A 271 17.65 -2.36 -23.77
C ASP A 271 17.15 -0.94 -23.42
N GLY A 272 17.99 0.06 -23.68
CA GLY A 272 17.64 1.46 -23.46
C GLY A 272 17.64 1.93 -22.00
N VAL A 273 18.23 1.17 -21.06
CA VAL A 273 18.44 1.62 -19.68
C VAL A 273 19.32 2.88 -19.64
N ARG A 274 19.02 3.82 -18.74
CA ARG A 274 19.76 5.10 -18.58
C ARG A 274 20.17 5.35 -17.13
N PHE A 275 21.34 5.95 -16.96
CA PHE A 275 21.91 6.39 -15.69
C PHE A 275 22.37 7.85 -15.81
N ASP A 276 21.90 8.74 -14.92
CA ASP A 276 22.31 10.15 -14.93
C ASP A 276 23.55 10.42 -14.05
N ASP A 277 23.67 9.75 -12.90
CA ASP A 277 24.84 9.88 -12.01
C ASP A 277 25.96 8.94 -12.44
N ALA A 278 27.19 9.47 -12.56
CA ALA A 278 28.39 8.68 -12.81
C ALA A 278 28.62 7.61 -11.74
N LYS A 279 28.20 7.81 -10.48
CA LYS A 279 28.26 6.76 -9.44
C LYS A 279 27.22 5.66 -9.61
N ALA A 280 26.04 6.00 -10.13
CA ALA A 280 25.09 5.00 -10.60
C ALA A 280 25.71 4.19 -11.76
N SER A 281 26.64 4.82 -12.49
CA SER A 281 27.44 4.17 -13.52
C SER A 281 28.73 3.48 -13.03
N ASP A 282 29.26 3.81 -11.85
CA ASP A 282 30.52 3.27 -11.34
C ASP A 282 30.30 2.05 -10.42
N GLU A 283 29.08 1.83 -9.95
CA GLU A 283 28.60 0.52 -9.48
C GLU A 283 28.16 -0.39 -10.65
N ILE A 284 28.36 0.04 -11.91
CA ILE A 284 28.17 -0.79 -13.12
C ILE A 284 29.28 -1.82 -13.19
N ASP A 285 29.06 -2.91 -12.46
CA ASP A 285 29.07 -4.22 -13.07
C ASP A 285 27.63 -4.75 -13.23
N ILE A 286 26.55 -3.93 -13.26
CA ILE A 286 25.22 -4.42 -13.71
C ILE A 286 25.35 -5.14 -15.06
N LEU A 287 26.23 -4.67 -15.95
CA LEU A 287 26.53 -5.34 -17.22
C LEU A 287 27.58 -6.46 -17.09
N GLN A 288 28.66 -6.30 -16.31
CA GLN A 288 29.68 -7.34 -16.20
C GLN A 288 29.28 -8.49 -15.28
N ASP A 289 28.54 -8.26 -14.19
CA ASP A 289 27.97 -9.30 -13.33
C ASP A 289 26.86 -10.08 -14.06
N VAL A 290 26.11 -9.41 -14.95
CA VAL A 290 25.17 -10.08 -15.86
C VAL A 290 25.91 -10.88 -16.94
N GLN A 291 27.00 -10.36 -17.50
CA GLN A 291 27.84 -11.10 -18.46
C GLN A 291 28.57 -12.29 -17.81
N ARG A 292 29.07 -12.14 -16.57
CA ARG A 292 29.66 -13.21 -15.74
C ARG A 292 28.61 -14.26 -15.36
N ALA A 293 27.38 -13.86 -15.02
CA ALA A 293 26.29 -14.78 -14.70
C ALA A 293 25.80 -15.58 -15.93
N ASN A 294 25.91 -15.01 -17.13
CA ASN A 294 25.52 -15.66 -18.40
C ASN A 294 26.62 -16.51 -19.05
N GLY A 295 27.80 -16.68 -18.42
CA GLY A 295 28.87 -17.53 -18.94
C GLY A 295 29.49 -17.06 -20.27
N ILE A 296 29.35 -15.78 -20.62
CA ILE A 296 30.03 -15.21 -21.79
C ILE A 296 31.46 -14.89 -21.36
N SER A 297 32.41 -15.74 -21.75
CA SER A 297 33.84 -15.51 -21.54
C SER A 297 34.26 -14.25 -22.27
N THR A 298 34.87 -13.31 -21.55
CA THR A 298 35.61 -12.19 -22.15
C THR A 298 36.81 -12.75 -22.91
N VAL A 299 36.88 -12.48 -24.22
CA VAL A 299 38.11 -12.57 -25.02
C VAL A 299 38.74 -11.18 -25.06
#